data_AF-A0AAW1H9N7-F1
#
_entry.id   AF-A0AAW1H9N7-F1
#
_cell.length_a   1.000
_cell.length_b   1.000
_cell.length_c   1.000
_cell.angle_alpha   90.00
_cell.angle_beta   90.00
_cell.angle_gamma   90.00
#
_symmetry.space_group_name_H-M   'P 1'
#
loop_
_entity.id
_entity.type
_entity.pdbx_description
1 polymer ?
#
loop_
_entity_poly.entity_id
_entity_poly.type
_entity_poly.pdbx_seq_one_letter_code
_entity_poly.pdbx_strand_id
1 'polypeptide(L)'
;MAFPYTVGSRVEVTFPGSGFMVAFYVGEVICVVEDNVFYVKFDHLLDCDGDSPTREVVPIKQLRPLPPFAGRRRFVVGDVLEVFANDGWWVGSVVVDYEQHNCYDVLLNVTGDLVFAEICDIRFHQAWDGVKWIVVLD
;
A
#
# COMPACT_ATOMS: atom_id res chain seq x y z
N MET A 1 9.71 -23.21 -6.23
CA MET A 1 9.81 -21.74 -6.26
C MET A 1 9.43 -21.27 -4.86
N ALA A 2 10.38 -20.70 -4.12
CA ALA A 2 10.18 -20.36 -2.72
C ALA A 2 9.81 -18.87 -2.63
N PHE A 3 8.65 -18.59 -2.03
CA PHE A 3 8.54 -17.70 -0.88
C PHE A 3 7.23 -18.02 -0.13
N PRO A 4 7.18 -19.02 0.77
CA PRO A 4 6.23 -18.91 1.86
C PRO A 4 6.76 -17.79 2.76
N TYR A 5 5.98 -16.73 2.96
CA TYR A 5 6.31 -15.74 3.97
C TYR A 5 6.55 -16.47 5.30
N THR A 6 7.65 -16.17 5.97
CA THR A 6 7.94 -16.73 7.30
C THR A 6 7.58 -15.74 8.38
N VAL A 7 7.50 -16.20 9.64
CA VAL A 7 7.40 -15.30 10.79
C VAL A 7 8.51 -14.25 10.73
N GLY A 8 8.16 -12.98 10.96
CA GLY A 8 9.03 -11.81 10.81
C GLY A 8 9.06 -11.21 9.40
N SER A 9 8.42 -11.83 8.40
CA SER A 9 8.36 -11.25 7.05
C SER A 9 7.53 -9.97 7.05
N ARG A 10 8.08 -8.92 6.43
CA ARG A 10 7.40 -7.65 6.20
C ARG A 10 6.63 -7.69 4.89
N VAL A 11 5.34 -7.38 4.95
CA VAL A 11 4.40 -7.53 3.84
C VAL A 11 3.47 -6.32 3.75
N GLU A 12 2.91 -6.13 2.56
CA GLU A 12 1.72 -5.30 2.41
C GLU A 12 0.51 -6.19 2.13
N VAL A 13 -0.60 -5.89 2.80
CA VAL A 13 -1.86 -6.60 2.68
C VAL A 13 -2.86 -5.71 1.95
N THR A 14 -3.61 -6.29 1.03
CA THR A 14 -4.75 -5.61 0.39
C THR A 14 -6.04 -6.38 0.66
N PHE A 15 -7.12 -5.63 0.91
CA PHE A 15 -8.43 -6.20 1.26
C PHE A 15 -9.44 -6.04 0.12
N PRO A 16 -10.15 -7.10 -0.28
CA PRO A 16 -11.24 -7.07 -1.27
C PRO A 16 -12.38 -6.13 -0.89
N GLY A 17 -12.28 -4.85 -1.24
CA GLY A 17 -13.43 -3.99 -1.44
C GLY A 17 -14.00 -4.24 -2.84
N SER A 18 -15.32 -4.35 -2.94
CA SER A 18 -16.12 -4.62 -4.16
C SER A 18 -15.43 -4.23 -5.48
N GLY A 19 -14.80 -5.22 -6.14
CA GLY A 19 -14.38 -5.13 -7.54
C GLY A 19 -12.99 -4.53 -7.81
N PHE A 20 -12.50 -3.58 -7.01
CA PHE A 20 -11.18 -2.96 -7.18
C PHE A 20 -10.58 -2.56 -5.82
N MET A 21 -9.66 -3.37 -5.29
CA MET A 21 -8.89 -3.04 -4.08
C MET A 21 -7.81 -2.03 -4.42
N VAL A 22 -7.63 -0.97 -3.63
CA VAL A 22 -6.54 0.00 -3.88
C VAL A 22 -5.91 0.55 -2.60
N ALA A 23 -6.02 -0.13 -1.46
CA ALA A 23 -5.24 0.19 -0.27
C ALA A 23 -4.28 -0.96 0.04
N PHE A 24 -3.04 -0.61 0.41
CA PHE A 24 -2.01 -1.53 0.86
C PHE A 24 -1.58 -1.18 2.28
N TYR A 25 -1.84 -2.08 3.22
CA TYR A 25 -1.53 -1.91 4.64
C TYR A 25 -0.27 -2.68 5.01
N VAL A 26 0.68 -1.98 5.62
CA VAL A 26 1.96 -2.57 6.01
C VAL A 26 1.77 -3.40 7.28
N GLY A 27 2.36 -4.59 7.31
CA GLY A 27 2.36 -5.44 8.48
C GLY A 27 3.51 -6.46 8.50
N GLU A 28 3.49 -7.28 9.55
CA GLU A 28 4.45 -8.35 9.80
C GLU A 28 3.72 -9.68 9.99
N VAL A 29 4.22 -10.73 9.34
CA VAL A 29 3.76 -12.11 9.58
C VAL A 29 4.19 -12.55 10.97
N ILE A 30 3.24 -12.79 11.86
CA ILE A 30 3.49 -13.26 13.24
C ILE A 30 3.25 -14.76 13.40
N CYS A 31 2.53 -15.39 12.47
CA CYS A 31 2.32 -16.84 12.45
C CYS A 31 2.01 -17.33 11.02
N VAL A 32 2.46 -18.54 10.68
CA VAL A 32 1.98 -19.29 9.51
C VAL A 32 0.86 -20.20 10.00
N VAL A 33 -0.38 -19.93 9.57
CA VAL A 33 -1.57 -20.65 10.05
C VAL A 33 -1.68 -22.00 9.34
N GLU A 34 -1.53 -21.97 8.02
CA GLU A 34 -1.47 -23.13 7.13
C GLU A 34 -0.76 -22.73 5.83
N ASP A 35 -0.64 -23.64 4.87
CA ASP A 35 -0.01 -23.35 3.59
C ASP A 35 -0.68 -22.13 2.93
N ASN A 36 0.12 -21.09 2.65
CA ASN A 36 -0.31 -19.85 2.02
C ASN A 36 -1.35 -19.03 2.80
N VAL A 37 -1.49 -19.25 4.12
CA VAL A 37 -2.36 -18.45 4.99
C VAL A 37 -1.58 -18.01 6.23
N PHE A 38 -1.58 -16.69 6.47
CA PHE A 38 -0.68 -16.05 7.42
C PHE A 38 -1.47 -15.20 8.41
N TYR A 39 -1.06 -15.21 9.68
CA TYR A 39 -1.56 -14.26 10.65
C TYR A 39 -0.63 -13.06 10.66
N VAL A 40 -1.16 -11.90 10.29
CA VAL A 40 -0.40 -10.66 10.09
C VAL A 40 -0.81 -9.65 11.15
N LYS A 41 0.17 -9.01 11.78
CA LYS A 41 -0.03 -7.85 12.64
C LYS A 41 0.26 -6.58 11.82
N PHE A 42 -0.67 -5.64 11.81
CA PHE A 42 -0.49 -4.36 11.11
C PHE A 42 0.35 -3.38 11.91
N ASP A 43 0.97 -2.42 11.23
CA ASP A 43 1.76 -1.37 11.87
C ASP A 43 0.90 -0.20 12.34
N HIS A 44 0.03 0.28 11.44
CA HIS A 44 -0.72 1.52 11.62
C HIS A 44 -2.23 1.31 11.72
N LEU A 45 -2.74 0.17 11.23
CA LEU A 45 -4.16 -0.15 11.35
C LEU A 45 -4.46 -0.59 12.78
N LEU A 46 -5.32 0.16 13.47
CA LEU A 46 -5.71 -0.07 14.86
C LEU A 46 -7.06 -0.81 14.95
N ASP A 47 -7.26 -1.51 16.07
CA ASP A 47 -8.54 -2.14 16.40
C ASP A 47 -9.67 -1.11 16.65
N CYS A 48 -10.89 -1.60 16.87
CA CYS A 48 -12.07 -0.76 17.07
C CYS A 48 -11.98 0.16 18.29
N ASP A 49 -11.14 -0.19 19.27
CA ASP A 49 -10.91 0.60 20.47
C ASP A 49 -9.81 1.66 20.25
N GLY A 50 -9.04 1.54 19.16
CA GLY A 50 -7.97 2.47 18.79
C GLY A 50 -6.71 2.32 19.66
N ASP A 51 -6.62 1.25 20.43
CA ASP A 51 -5.59 1.08 21.47
C ASP A 51 -4.51 0.08 21.08
N SER A 52 -4.77 -0.80 20.11
CA SER A 52 -3.78 -1.79 19.67
C SER A 52 -3.81 -2.06 18.17
N PRO A 53 -2.67 -2.47 17.56
CA PRO A 53 -2.66 -2.80 16.15
C PRO A 53 -3.51 -4.03 15.83
N THR A 54 -4.29 -3.94 14.76
CA THR A 54 -5.14 -5.00 14.24
C THR A 54 -4.29 -6.21 13.84
N ARG A 55 -4.87 -7.40 13.93
CA ARG A 55 -4.27 -8.64 13.47
C ARG A 55 -5.30 -9.42 12.67
N GLU A 56 -4.91 -9.92 11.51
CA GLU A 56 -5.84 -10.61 10.59
C GLU A 56 -5.22 -11.87 10.01
N VAL A 57 -6.07 -12.85 9.71
CA VAL A 57 -5.68 -14.06 8.96
C VAL A 57 -5.85 -13.77 7.47
N VAL A 58 -4.74 -13.76 6.74
CA VAL A 58 -4.65 -13.27 5.37
C VAL A 58 -4.11 -14.37 4.43
N PRO A 59 -4.81 -14.70 3.33
CA PRO A 59 -4.30 -15.61 2.31
C PRO A 59 -3.22 -14.94 1.45
N ILE A 60 -2.29 -15.73 0.91
CA ILE A 60 -1.14 -15.26 0.10
C ILE A 60 -1.55 -14.33 -1.06
N LYS A 61 -2.74 -14.55 -1.65
CA LYS A 61 -3.25 -13.76 -2.77
C LYS A 61 -3.52 -12.29 -2.43
N GLN A 62 -3.59 -11.96 -1.15
CA GLN A 62 -3.77 -10.61 -0.62
C GLN A 62 -2.45 -10.00 -0.15
N LEU A 63 -1.36 -10.75 -0.20
CA LEU A 63 -0.04 -10.32 0.24
C LEU A 63 0.86 -9.98 -0.94
N ARG A 64 1.65 -8.94 -0.75
CA ARG A 64 2.85 -8.68 -1.54
C ARG A 64 4.01 -8.36 -0.58
N PRO A 65 5.27 -8.56 -0.98
CA PRO A 65 6.39 -8.03 -0.19
C PRO A 65 6.31 -6.50 -0.07
N LEU A 66 7.21 -5.86 0.67
CA LEU A 66 7.35 -4.41 0.57
C LEU A 66 7.88 -4.02 -0.81
N PRO A 67 7.33 -2.99 -1.47
CA PRO A 67 7.86 -2.51 -2.73
C PRO A 67 9.29 -1.98 -2.54
N PRO A 68 10.21 -2.25 -3.48
CA PRO A 68 11.54 -1.68 -3.45
C PRO A 68 11.46 -0.18 -3.76
N PHE A 69 12.45 0.57 -3.31
CA PHE A 69 12.56 1.97 -3.66
C PHE A 69 12.70 2.15 -5.18
N ALA A 70 11.74 2.81 -5.81
CA ALA A 70 11.70 3.05 -7.25
C ALA A 70 12.33 4.40 -7.68
N GLY A 71 13.08 5.05 -6.78
CA GLY A 71 13.66 6.37 -7.04
C GLY A 71 12.80 7.52 -6.52
N ARG A 72 13.21 8.74 -6.85
CA ARG A 72 12.47 9.97 -6.58
C ARG A 72 12.36 10.75 -7.88
N ARG A 73 11.15 11.15 -8.24
CA ARG A 73 10.87 12.14 -9.28
C ARG A 73 9.79 13.10 -8.78
N ARG A 74 9.70 14.25 -9.41
CA ARG A 74 8.52 15.11 -9.29
C ARG A 74 7.36 14.46 -10.04
N PHE A 75 6.18 14.47 -9.44
CA PHE A 75 4.95 14.10 -10.12
C PHE A 75 4.31 15.34 -10.71
N VAL A 76 3.57 15.20 -11.80
CA VAL A 76 2.83 16.29 -12.43
C VAL A 76 1.35 15.94 -12.45
N VAL A 77 0.49 16.94 -12.68
CA VAL A 77 -0.95 16.72 -12.82
C VAL A 77 -1.23 15.64 -13.87
N GLY A 78 -2.03 14.64 -13.50
CA GLY A 78 -2.35 13.47 -14.31
C GLY A 78 -1.50 12.23 -14.01
N ASP A 79 -0.34 12.37 -13.35
CA ASP A 79 0.43 11.21 -12.91
C ASP A 79 -0.36 10.39 -11.88
N VAL A 80 -0.23 9.07 -11.96
CA VAL A 80 -0.74 8.13 -10.96
C VAL A 80 0.39 7.71 -10.04
N LEU A 81 0.07 7.64 -8.75
CA LEU A 81 1.01 7.30 -7.68
C LEU A 81 0.29 6.53 -6.56
N GLU A 82 1.06 6.08 -5.58
CA GLU A 82 0.54 5.60 -4.31
C GLU A 82 0.77 6.67 -3.23
N VAL A 83 -0.30 7.12 -2.56
CA VAL A 83 -0.28 8.11 -1.48
C VAL A 83 -0.58 7.42 -0.14
N PHE A 84 0.14 7.77 0.91
CA PHE A 84 -0.11 7.27 2.26
C PHE A 84 -1.25 8.06 2.90
N ALA A 85 -2.36 7.40 3.16
CA ALA A 85 -3.56 7.98 3.77
C ALA A 85 -4.32 6.88 4.54
N ASN A 86 -5.04 7.23 5.60
CA ASN A 86 -5.85 6.27 6.37
C ASN A 86 -5.09 4.97 6.69
N ASP A 87 -3.85 5.12 7.19
CA ASP A 87 -2.97 4.04 7.62
C ASP A 87 -2.50 3.04 6.53
N GLY A 88 -2.72 3.37 5.26
CA GLY A 88 -2.35 2.54 4.11
C GLY A 88 -1.87 3.34 2.90
N TRP A 89 -1.34 2.65 1.91
CA TRP A 89 -0.96 3.21 0.62
C TRP A 89 -2.09 3.08 -0.38
N TRP A 90 -2.56 4.20 -0.91
CA TRP A 90 -3.70 4.29 -1.80
C TRP A 90 -3.29 4.70 -3.21
N VAL A 91 -3.83 4.01 -4.22
CA VAL A 91 -3.63 4.44 -5.61
C VAL A 91 -4.48 5.69 -5.88
N GLY A 92 -3.84 6.74 -6.39
CA GLY A 92 -4.50 8.01 -6.71
C GLY A 92 -3.80 8.77 -7.82
N SER A 93 -4.50 9.77 -8.35
CA SER A 93 -4.04 10.61 -9.45
C SER A 93 -3.78 12.03 -8.97
N VAL A 94 -2.65 12.63 -9.35
CA VAL A 94 -2.33 14.02 -9.02
C VAL A 94 -3.28 14.95 -9.76
N VAL A 95 -4.01 15.79 -9.01
CA VAL A 95 -4.91 16.80 -9.57
C VAL A 95 -4.39 18.23 -9.40
N VAL A 96 -3.53 18.46 -8.41
CA VAL A 96 -2.81 19.73 -8.21
C VAL A 96 -1.35 19.45 -7.86
N ASP A 97 -0.41 20.13 -8.53
CA ASP A 97 1.03 20.17 -8.18
C ASP A 97 1.37 21.55 -7.61
N TYR A 98 1.65 21.61 -6.31
CA TYR A 98 2.06 22.85 -5.63
C TYR A 98 3.55 23.05 -5.77
N GLU A 99 3.95 23.63 -6.91
CA GLU A 99 5.29 23.33 -7.38
C GLU A 99 6.43 23.72 -6.44
N GLN A 100 6.23 24.83 -5.73
CA GLN A 100 7.20 25.46 -4.84
C GLN A 100 7.34 24.74 -3.48
N HIS A 101 6.41 23.84 -3.16
CA HIS A 101 6.28 23.21 -1.84
C HIS A 101 6.51 21.70 -1.86
N ASN A 102 6.67 21.08 -3.04
CA ASN A 102 6.79 19.62 -3.22
C ASN A 102 5.62 18.85 -2.57
N CYS A 103 4.42 19.39 -2.68
CA CYS A 103 3.19 18.76 -2.22
C CYS A 103 2.15 18.74 -3.34
N TYR A 104 1.16 17.87 -3.18
CA TYR A 104 0.18 17.55 -4.21
C TYR A 104 -1.19 17.38 -3.58
N ASP A 105 -2.24 17.73 -4.33
CA ASP A 105 -3.56 17.16 -4.08
C ASP A 105 -3.73 15.93 -4.97
N VAL A 106 -4.06 14.80 -4.35
CA VAL A 106 -4.20 13.49 -4.98
C VAL A 106 -5.64 13.03 -4.82
N LEU A 107 -6.30 12.72 -5.94
CA LEU A 107 -7.63 12.12 -5.95
C LEU A 107 -7.49 10.60 -5.85
N LEU A 108 -8.02 9.99 -4.79
CA LEU A 108 -8.00 8.54 -4.60
C LEU A 108 -8.88 7.88 -5.65
N ASN A 109 -8.32 6.97 -6.46
CA ASN A 109 -8.99 6.48 -7.67
C ASN A 109 -10.26 5.66 -7.38
N VAL A 110 -10.36 5.02 -6.21
CA VAL A 110 -11.54 4.18 -5.86
C VAL A 110 -12.58 4.92 -5.05
N THR A 111 -12.19 5.79 -4.13
CA THR A 111 -13.17 6.51 -3.28
C THR A 111 -13.57 7.86 -3.88
N GLY A 112 -12.71 8.46 -4.71
CA GLY A 112 -12.89 9.83 -5.19
C GLY A 112 -12.58 10.89 -4.12
N ASP A 113 -12.00 10.49 -2.98
CA ASP A 113 -11.59 11.43 -1.94
C ASP A 113 -10.35 12.20 -2.36
N LEU A 114 -10.28 13.47 -1.97
CA LEU A 114 -9.12 14.32 -2.20
C LEU A 114 -8.21 14.30 -0.96
N VAL A 115 -6.93 13.97 -1.17
CA VAL A 115 -5.91 13.90 -0.12
C VAL A 115 -4.76 14.85 -0.46
N PHE A 116 -4.40 15.71 0.49
CA PHE A 116 -3.17 16.49 0.42
C PHE A 116 -1.99 15.62 0.84
N ALA A 117 -0.93 15.60 0.04
CA ALA A 117 0.23 14.73 0.26
C ALA A 117 1.55 15.49 0.10
N GLU A 118 2.45 15.32 1.06
CA GLU A 118 3.84 15.76 0.92
C GLU A 118 4.66 14.72 0.17
N ILE A 119 5.87 15.11 -0.28
CA ILE A 119 6.76 14.20 -1.01
C ILE A 119 7.16 12.94 -0.22
N CYS A 120 7.08 12.94 1.11
CA CYS A 120 7.34 11.76 1.94
C CYS A 120 6.15 10.79 2.00
N ASP A 121 4.95 11.27 1.68
CA ASP A 121 3.70 10.50 1.76
C ASP A 121 3.30 9.96 0.38
N ILE A 122 4.18 10.04 -0.61
CA ILE A 122 3.92 9.51 -1.96
C ILE A 122 5.05 8.59 -2.41
N ARG A 123 4.70 7.62 -3.25
CA ARG A 123 5.64 6.73 -3.93
C ARG A 123 5.11 6.34 -5.30
N PHE A 124 5.98 5.80 -6.13
CA PHE A 124 5.57 5.26 -7.43
C PHE A 124 4.52 4.16 -7.24
N HIS A 125 3.51 4.14 -8.10
CA HIS A 125 2.61 3.01 -8.17
C HIS A 125 3.37 1.79 -8.72
N GLN A 126 3.33 0.68 -7.97
CA GLN A 126 4.03 -0.55 -8.33
C GLN A 126 3.11 -1.76 -8.21
N ALA A 127 3.15 -2.63 -9.21
CA ALA A 127 2.47 -3.92 -9.21
C ALA A 127 3.44 -5.06 -8.86
N TRP A 128 2.95 -6.05 -8.13
CA TRP A 128 3.67 -7.28 -7.82
C TRP A 128 3.04 -8.44 -8.62
N ASP A 129 3.83 -9.10 -9.48
CA ASP A 129 3.34 -10.20 -10.32
C ASP A 129 3.55 -11.60 -9.70
N GLY A 130 4.03 -11.67 -8.46
CA GLY A 130 4.42 -12.91 -7.79
C GLY A 130 5.90 -13.25 -7.92
N VAL A 131 6.63 -12.58 -8.81
CA VAL A 131 8.05 -12.83 -9.11
C VAL A 131 8.88 -11.56 -9.00
N LYS A 132 8.38 -10.44 -9.52
CA LYS A 132 9.07 -9.16 -9.60
C LYS A 132 8.12 -7.98 -9.42
N TRP A 133 8.72 -6.85 -9.08
CA TRP A 133 8.06 -5.56 -9.05
C TRP A 133 8.09 -4.91 -10.42
N ILE A 134 6.96 -4.31 -10.79
CA ILE A 134 6.78 -3.55 -12.03
C ILE A 134 6.34 -2.15 -11.63
N VAL A 135 7.08 -1.13 -12.06
CA VAL A 135 6.60 0.26 -11.95
C VAL A 135 5.52 0.43 -13.00
N VAL A 136 4.33 0.82 -12.54
CA VAL A 136 3.22 1.14 -13.42
C VAL A 136 3.44 2.59 -13.87
N LEU A 137 3.67 2.77 -15.17
CA LEU A 137 3.77 4.08 -15.79
C LEU A 137 2.45 4.28 -16.52
N ASP A 138 1.68 5.25 -16.06
CA ASP A 138 0.42 5.68 -16.68
C ASP A 138 0.65 6.84 -17.66
#